data_AF-A0A2H6BTB3-F1
#
_entry.id   AF-A0A2H6BTB3-F1
#
_cell.length_a   1.000
_cell.length_b   1.000
_cell.length_c   1.000
_cell.angle_alpha   90.00
_cell.angle_beta   90.00
_cell.angle_gamma   90.00
#
_symmetry.space_group_name_H-M   'P 1'
#
loop_
_entity.id
_entity.type
_entity.pdbx_description
1 polymer ?
#
loop_
_entity_poly.entity_id
_entity_poly.type
_entity_poly.pdbx_seq_one_letter_code
_entity_poly.pdbx_strand_id
1 'polypeptide(L)'
;MTYNQMASLMKKTEQYQALPAKVSQQVLRGLDKNWQSFFAASSEFKSHPDKFLGKPKIPGYKEQKKGRNLLVYTIQAISKVGLRQGIVKLSGTSIALPTRVAERIAEVRIVPKCDCYVIEVIYEKTEQFLAPNEKIAAIDLGIDNLMAVTSNQPDFIPLLINGRPLKSLNQFYNQRRAKLQSLLKGNRQSSQRIRCLTRCRNQKVDDYLHQASRYLVNLLVDQEITTLVIGKNDGWKQ
;
A
#
# COMPACT_ATOMS: atom_id res chain seq x y z
N MET A 1 10.97 -9.50 -25.84
CA MET A 1 9.61 -9.00 -26.15
C MET A 1 9.45 -7.64 -25.51
N THR A 2 9.13 -6.60 -26.28
CA THR A 2 8.90 -5.24 -25.76
C THR A 2 7.48 -5.07 -25.23
N TYR A 3 7.23 -4.03 -24.42
CA TYR A 3 5.87 -3.69 -23.97
C TYR A 3 4.87 -3.57 -25.13
N ASN A 4 5.26 -2.91 -26.23
CA ASN A 4 4.38 -2.71 -27.38
C ASN A 4 4.02 -4.03 -28.08
N GLN A 5 4.98 -4.96 -28.19
CA GLN A 5 4.72 -6.30 -28.73
C GLN A 5 3.75 -7.07 -27.83
N MET A 6 4.00 -7.08 -26.51
CA MET A 6 3.11 -7.72 -25.54
C MET A 6 1.69 -7.11 -25.60
N ALA A 7 1.58 -5.78 -25.60
CA ALA A 7 0.30 -5.09 -25.66
C ALA A 7 -0.45 -5.42 -26.96
N SER A 8 0.24 -5.53 -28.09
CA SER A 8 -0.36 -5.92 -29.37
C SER A 8 -0.93 -7.34 -29.33
N LEU A 9 -0.16 -8.30 -28.78
CA LEU A 9 -0.59 -9.69 -28.64
C LEU A 9 -1.83 -9.81 -27.73
N MET A 10 -1.84 -9.08 -26.61
CA MET A 10 -2.90 -9.16 -25.61
C MET A 10 -4.21 -8.50 -26.06
N LYS A 11 -4.21 -7.57 -27.02
CA LYS A 11 -5.43 -6.87 -27.47
C LYS A 11 -6.56 -7.79 -27.95
N LYS A 12 -6.21 -8.97 -28.48
CA LYS A 12 -7.18 -9.93 -29.03
C LYS A 12 -7.74 -10.90 -27.97
N THR A 13 -7.24 -10.85 -26.74
CA THR A 13 -7.70 -11.79 -25.70
C THR A 13 -8.99 -11.30 -25.06
N GLU A 14 -9.85 -12.24 -24.68
CA GLU A 14 -11.10 -11.98 -23.97
C GLU A 14 -10.85 -11.16 -22.69
N GLN A 15 -9.79 -11.50 -21.94
CA GLN A 15 -9.46 -10.84 -20.69
C GLN A 15 -9.08 -9.36 -20.89
N TYR A 16 -8.43 -9.02 -22.00
CA TYR A 16 -8.11 -7.63 -22.33
C TYR A 16 -9.36 -6.85 -22.74
N GLN A 17 -10.25 -7.47 -23.51
CA GLN A 17 -11.47 -6.86 -24.04
C GLN A 17 -12.58 -6.75 -22.99
N ALA A 18 -12.53 -7.56 -21.93
CA ALA A 18 -13.48 -7.52 -20.81
C ALA A 18 -13.39 -6.24 -19.96
N LEU A 19 -12.34 -5.43 -20.13
CA LEU A 19 -12.15 -4.15 -19.44
C LEU A 19 -11.95 -3.03 -20.47
N PRO A 20 -12.21 -1.76 -20.10
CA PRO A 20 -11.84 -0.63 -20.94
C PRO A 20 -10.35 -0.71 -21.30
N ALA A 21 -10.01 -0.51 -22.58
CA ALA A 21 -8.65 -0.72 -23.08
C ALA A 21 -7.57 0.01 -22.25
N LYS A 22 -7.88 1.20 -21.72
CA LYS A 22 -6.97 1.97 -20.85
C LYS A 22 -6.68 1.26 -19.53
N VAL A 23 -7.66 0.60 -18.94
CA VAL A 23 -7.51 -0.18 -17.71
C VAL A 23 -6.69 -1.44 -17.98
N SER A 24 -7.00 -2.16 -19.06
CA SER A 24 -6.23 -3.35 -19.49
C SER A 24 -4.76 -3.01 -19.74
N GLN A 25 -4.49 -1.87 -20.37
CA GLN A 25 -3.12 -1.37 -20.55
C GLN A 25 -2.40 -1.11 -19.23
N GLN A 26 -3.08 -0.59 -18.20
CA GLN A 26 -2.44 -0.40 -16.89
C GLN A 26 -2.04 -1.72 -16.23
N VAL A 27 -2.85 -2.77 -16.38
CA VAL A 27 -2.49 -4.12 -15.92
C VAL A 27 -1.22 -4.61 -16.61
N LEU A 28 -1.15 -4.44 -17.94
CA LEU A 28 0.04 -4.82 -18.72
C LEU A 28 1.28 -3.98 -18.36
N ARG A 29 1.11 -2.68 -18.10
CA ARG A 29 2.21 -1.81 -17.63
C ARG A 29 2.72 -2.24 -16.25
N GLY A 30 1.83 -2.66 -15.35
CA GLY A 30 2.23 -3.22 -14.06
C GLY A 30 3.07 -4.49 -14.23
N LEU A 31 2.66 -5.37 -15.15
CA LEU A 31 3.43 -6.58 -15.47
C LEU A 31 4.81 -6.26 -16.06
N ASP A 32 4.87 -5.33 -17.03
CA ASP A 32 6.13 -4.89 -17.65
C ASP A 32 7.10 -4.32 -16.61
N LYS A 33 6.62 -3.45 -15.71
CA LYS A 33 7.41 -2.93 -14.58
C LYS A 33 7.93 -4.03 -13.68
N ASN A 34 7.10 -5.02 -13.32
CA ASN A 34 7.53 -6.14 -12.48
C ASN A 34 8.67 -6.95 -13.12
N TRP A 35 8.62 -7.15 -14.44
CA TRP A 35 9.70 -7.82 -15.18
C TRP A 35 10.97 -6.98 -15.24
N GLN A 36 10.86 -5.68 -15.54
CA GLN A 36 12.00 -4.76 -15.51
C GLN A 36 12.68 -4.76 -14.13
N SER A 37 11.91 -4.68 -13.05
CA SER A 37 12.44 -4.77 -11.68
C SER A 37 13.12 -6.11 -11.40
N PHE A 38 12.55 -7.23 -11.87
CA PHE A 38 13.18 -8.55 -11.71
C PHE A 38 14.52 -8.65 -12.44
N PHE A 39 14.61 -8.16 -13.68
CA PHE A 39 15.87 -8.17 -14.43
C PHE A 39 16.92 -7.26 -13.81
N ALA A 40 16.53 -6.05 -13.38
CA ALA A 40 17.42 -5.13 -12.67
C ALA A 40 17.97 -5.78 -11.38
N ALA A 41 17.09 -6.33 -10.55
CA ALA A 41 17.49 -7.03 -9.32
C ALA A 41 18.36 -8.26 -9.61
N SER A 42 18.05 -9.03 -10.66
CA SER A 42 18.84 -10.21 -11.05
C SER A 42 20.22 -9.83 -11.57
N SER A 43 20.35 -8.70 -12.25
CA SER A 43 21.64 -8.18 -12.69
C SER A 43 22.47 -7.73 -11.50
N GLU A 44 21.89 -6.93 -10.60
CA GLU A 44 22.56 -6.46 -9.39
C GLU A 44 22.98 -7.64 -8.50
N PHE A 45 22.15 -8.67 -8.37
CA PHE A 45 22.48 -9.89 -7.60
C PHE A 45 23.70 -10.64 -8.16
N LYS A 46 23.92 -10.61 -9.49
CA LYS A 46 25.11 -11.25 -10.09
C LYS A 46 26.40 -10.52 -9.72
N SER A 47 26.34 -9.19 -9.64
CA SER A 47 27.50 -8.34 -9.32
C SER A 47 27.72 -8.17 -7.81
N HIS A 48 26.64 -8.14 -7.03
CA HIS A 48 26.61 -7.83 -5.60
C HIS A 48 25.65 -8.77 -4.84
N PRO A 49 25.94 -10.08 -4.76
CA PRO A 49 25.07 -11.03 -4.07
C PRO A 49 24.92 -10.73 -2.58
N ASP A 50 25.91 -10.08 -1.97
CA ASP A 50 25.96 -9.63 -0.57
C ASP A 50 24.86 -8.60 -0.22
N LYS A 51 24.36 -7.84 -1.20
CA LYS A 51 23.25 -6.89 -1.00
C LYS A 51 21.88 -7.58 -0.86
N PHE A 52 21.80 -8.89 -1.03
CA PHE A 52 20.55 -9.64 -1.06
C PHE A 52 20.55 -10.78 -0.04
N LEU A 53 19.44 -10.96 0.66
CA LEU A 53 19.22 -12.11 1.55
C LEU A 53 18.95 -13.42 0.79
N GLY A 54 18.79 -13.34 -0.53
CA GLY A 54 18.57 -14.49 -1.39
C GLY A 54 18.35 -14.07 -2.84
N LYS A 55 18.41 -15.07 -3.73
CA LYS A 55 18.27 -14.85 -5.16
C LYS A 55 16.91 -14.21 -5.51
N PRO A 56 16.88 -13.14 -6.32
CA PRO A 56 15.63 -12.55 -6.83
C PRO A 56 14.74 -13.61 -7.48
N LYS A 57 13.45 -13.57 -7.15
CA LYS A 57 12.46 -14.52 -7.66
C LYS A 57 11.72 -13.95 -8.86
N ILE A 58 11.49 -14.79 -9.85
CA ILE A 58 10.69 -14.47 -11.03
C ILE A 58 9.27 -14.03 -10.62
N PRO A 59 8.66 -13.04 -11.29
CA PRO A 59 7.25 -12.70 -11.06
C PRO A 59 6.35 -13.93 -11.23
N GLY A 60 5.55 -14.23 -10.20
CA GLY A 60 4.66 -15.37 -10.20
C GLY A 60 3.37 -15.14 -10.98
N TYR A 61 2.75 -16.21 -11.47
CA TYR A 61 1.43 -16.17 -12.08
C TYR A 61 0.33 -16.12 -11.03
N LYS A 62 -0.78 -15.44 -11.37
CA LYS A 62 -2.00 -15.49 -10.57
C LYS A 62 -2.78 -16.77 -10.88
N GLU A 63 -3.58 -17.23 -9.92
CA GLU A 63 -4.50 -18.35 -10.12
C GLU A 63 -5.45 -18.05 -11.29
N GLN A 64 -5.59 -18.97 -12.24
CA GLN A 64 -6.31 -18.74 -13.49
C GLN A 64 -7.77 -18.30 -13.29
N LYS A 65 -8.48 -18.85 -12.30
CA LYS A 65 -9.91 -18.58 -12.07
C LYS A 65 -10.16 -17.49 -11.02
N LYS A 66 -9.44 -17.53 -9.89
CA LYS A 66 -9.67 -16.64 -8.75
C LYS A 66 -8.64 -15.53 -8.61
N GLY A 67 -7.59 -15.55 -9.43
CA GLY A 67 -6.60 -14.49 -9.50
C GLY A 67 -7.24 -13.15 -9.84
N ARG A 68 -6.84 -12.09 -9.13
CA ARG A 68 -7.30 -10.73 -9.36
C ARG A 68 -6.12 -9.79 -9.51
N ASN A 69 -6.17 -8.93 -10.52
CA ASN A 69 -5.20 -7.85 -10.72
C ASN A 69 -5.65 -6.58 -10.02
N LEU A 70 -4.69 -5.73 -9.69
CA LEU A 70 -4.97 -4.33 -9.40
C LEU A 70 -5.52 -3.69 -10.68
N LEU A 71 -6.69 -3.07 -10.60
CA LEU A 71 -7.22 -2.28 -11.71
C LEU A 71 -7.00 -0.81 -11.43
N VAL A 72 -6.39 -0.10 -12.39
CA VAL A 72 -6.14 1.33 -12.31
C VAL A 72 -6.96 2.03 -13.37
N TYR A 73 -7.91 2.84 -12.93
CA TYR A 73 -8.73 3.72 -13.75
C TYR A 73 -8.10 5.11 -13.71
N THR A 74 -7.31 5.43 -14.73
CA THR A 74 -6.83 6.80 -14.93
C THR A 74 -8.01 7.73 -15.17
N ILE A 75 -7.79 9.05 -15.06
CA ILE A 75 -8.84 10.05 -15.30
C ILE A 75 -9.61 9.85 -16.62
N GLN A 76 -8.95 9.30 -17.64
CA GLN A 76 -9.52 9.04 -18.96
C GLN A 76 -10.49 7.84 -18.99
N ALA A 77 -10.48 6.99 -17.96
CA ALA A 77 -11.37 5.85 -17.78
C ALA A 77 -12.49 6.13 -16.76
N ILE A 78 -12.62 7.39 -16.31
CA ILE A 78 -13.65 7.86 -15.38
C ILE A 78 -14.62 8.77 -16.15
N SER A 79 -15.92 8.70 -15.83
CA SER A 79 -16.93 9.53 -16.48
C SER A 79 -16.70 11.02 -16.20
N LYS A 80 -16.47 11.81 -17.25
CA LYS A 80 -16.39 13.28 -17.15
C LYS A 80 -17.69 13.91 -16.64
N VAL A 81 -18.84 13.38 -17.08
CA VAL A 81 -20.17 13.86 -16.63
C VAL A 81 -20.36 13.55 -15.16
N GLY A 82 -20.03 12.33 -14.73
CA GLY A 82 -20.09 11.95 -13.32
C GLY A 82 -19.20 12.86 -12.45
N LEU A 83 -17.96 13.12 -12.88
CA LEU A 83 -17.05 13.98 -12.11
C LEU A 83 -17.59 15.40 -11.91
N ARG A 84 -18.22 15.99 -12.94
CA ARG A 84 -18.88 17.31 -12.81
C ARG A 84 -20.04 17.31 -11.81
N GLN A 85 -20.63 16.15 -11.55
CA GLN A 85 -21.70 15.95 -10.55
C GLN A 85 -21.14 15.49 -9.19
N GLY A 86 -19.81 15.48 -9.00
CA GLY A 86 -19.19 14.98 -7.77
C GLY A 86 -19.23 13.46 -7.62
N ILE A 87 -19.36 12.71 -8.72
CA ILE A 87 -19.47 11.25 -8.73
C ILE A 87 -18.31 10.63 -9.52
N VAL A 88 -17.54 9.76 -8.86
CA VAL A 88 -16.61 8.86 -9.55
C VAL A 88 -17.42 7.71 -10.14
N LYS A 89 -17.58 7.69 -11.46
CA LYS A 89 -18.19 6.58 -12.20
C LYS A 89 -17.17 5.92 -13.12
N LEU A 90 -16.89 4.63 -12.87
CA LEU A 90 -15.86 3.87 -13.57
C LEU A 90 -16.39 3.29 -14.88
N SER A 91 -15.70 3.55 -15.99
CA SER A 91 -16.09 3.06 -17.33
C SER A 91 -16.17 1.53 -17.38
N GLY A 92 -17.13 0.99 -18.11
CA GLY A 92 -17.32 -0.47 -18.24
C GLY A 92 -17.84 -1.16 -16.97
N THR A 93 -18.28 -0.41 -15.95
CA THR A 93 -18.83 -0.97 -14.71
C THR A 93 -20.06 -0.18 -14.25
N SER A 94 -20.83 -0.74 -13.31
CA SER A 94 -21.89 -0.04 -12.58
C SER A 94 -21.38 0.71 -11.34
N ILE A 95 -20.07 0.71 -11.08
CA ILE A 95 -19.49 1.32 -9.89
C ILE A 95 -19.57 2.85 -10.01
N ALA A 96 -20.34 3.45 -9.11
CA ALA A 96 -20.46 4.88 -8.93
C ALA A 96 -20.40 5.22 -7.43
N LEU A 97 -19.59 6.21 -7.07
CA LEU A 97 -19.44 6.65 -5.68
C LEU A 97 -19.24 8.17 -5.59
N PRO A 98 -19.80 8.83 -4.56
CA PRO A 98 -19.61 10.26 -4.37
C PRO A 98 -18.16 10.59 -4.00
N THR A 99 -17.68 11.74 -4.43
CA THR A 99 -16.34 12.26 -4.11
C THR A 99 -16.38 13.76 -3.81
N ARG A 100 -15.49 14.21 -2.93
CA ARG A 100 -15.30 15.63 -2.61
C ARG A 100 -14.09 16.24 -3.33
N VAL A 101 -13.35 15.44 -4.10
CA VAL A 101 -12.06 15.82 -4.70
C VAL A 101 -12.07 15.70 -6.22
N ALA A 102 -13.25 15.78 -6.85
CA ALA A 102 -13.46 15.48 -8.28
C ALA A 102 -12.47 16.17 -9.23
N GLU A 103 -12.08 17.41 -8.95
CA GLU A 103 -11.20 18.22 -9.78
C GLU A 103 -9.73 17.81 -9.72
N ARG A 104 -9.33 17.08 -8.67
CA ARG A 104 -7.92 16.74 -8.41
C ARG A 104 -7.64 15.24 -8.53
N ILE A 105 -8.61 14.45 -8.98
CA ILE A 105 -8.43 13.00 -9.10
C ILE A 105 -7.36 12.70 -10.16
N ALA A 106 -6.32 11.98 -9.75
CA ALA A 106 -5.31 11.44 -10.65
C ALA A 106 -5.78 10.10 -11.23
N GLU A 107 -6.18 9.18 -10.34
CA GLU A 107 -6.65 7.84 -10.70
C GLU A 107 -7.54 7.23 -9.62
N VAL A 108 -8.27 6.18 -9.98
CA VAL A 108 -9.05 5.36 -9.06
C VAL A 108 -8.59 3.92 -9.19
N ARG A 109 -8.30 3.28 -8.06
CA ARG A 109 -7.83 1.89 -8.03
C ARG A 109 -8.88 0.97 -7.46
N ILE A 110 -9.07 -0.18 -8.09
CA ILE A 110 -9.79 -1.32 -7.50
C ILE A 110 -8.75 -2.31 -7.00
N VAL A 111 -8.55 -2.34 -5.69
CA VAL A 111 -7.55 -3.16 -5.01
C VAL A 111 -8.21 -4.44 -4.49
N PRO A 112 -7.90 -5.61 -5.05
CA PRO A 112 -8.35 -6.87 -4.46
C PRO A 112 -7.67 -7.08 -3.10
N LYS A 113 -8.46 -7.20 -2.04
CA LYS A 113 -8.03 -7.69 -0.72
C LYS A 113 -8.44 -9.15 -0.57
N CYS A 114 -8.09 -9.76 0.55
CA CYS A 114 -8.31 -11.20 0.79
C CYS A 114 -9.79 -11.62 0.80
N ASP A 115 -10.72 -10.73 1.16
CA ASP A 115 -12.15 -11.01 1.29
C ASP A 115 -13.07 -9.94 0.67
N CYS A 116 -12.52 -8.84 0.14
CA CYS A 116 -13.27 -7.75 -0.47
C CYS A 116 -12.45 -7.02 -1.54
N TYR A 117 -13.07 -6.06 -2.21
CA TYR A 117 -12.37 -5.05 -3.03
C TYR A 117 -12.39 -3.72 -2.29
N VAL A 118 -11.25 -3.02 -2.28
CA VAL A 118 -11.15 -1.64 -1.79
C VAL A 118 -11.03 -0.73 -2.99
N ILE A 119 -11.90 0.28 -3.06
CA ILE A 119 -11.83 1.32 -4.07
C ILE A 119 -11.06 2.49 -3.46
N GLU A 120 -9.93 2.84 -4.06
CA GLU A 120 -9.07 3.93 -3.62
C GLU A 120 -9.20 5.07 -4.64
N VAL A 121 -9.58 6.26 -4.18
CA VAL A 121 -9.60 7.48 -5.00
C VAL A 121 -8.32 8.26 -4.71
N ILE A 122 -7.42 8.32 -5.69
CA ILE A 122 -6.13 9.00 -5.58
C ILE A 122 -6.28 10.38 -6.20
N TYR A 123 -5.88 11.39 -5.46
CA TYR A 123 -5.98 12.79 -5.87
C TYR A 123 -4.71 13.55 -5.51
N GLU A 124 -4.44 14.58 -6.30
CA GLU A 124 -3.36 15.51 -6.08
C GLU A 124 -3.75 16.51 -4.99
N LYS A 125 -2.81 16.77 -4.08
CA LYS A 125 -2.97 17.77 -3.03
C LYS A 125 -1.72 18.63 -3.01
N THR A 126 -1.90 19.94 -3.12
CA THR A 126 -0.82 20.90 -2.86
C THR A 126 -0.47 20.85 -1.38
N GLU A 127 0.79 20.55 -1.09
CA GLU A 127 1.33 20.54 0.27
C GLU A 127 1.86 21.93 0.63
N GLN A 128 1.77 22.27 1.92
CA GLN A 128 2.38 23.46 2.48
C GLN A 128 3.56 23.00 3.32
N PHE A 129 4.72 23.63 3.09
CA PHE A 129 5.94 23.33 3.81
C PHE A 129 6.28 24.49 4.73
N LEU A 130 6.75 24.17 5.94
CA LEU A 130 7.37 25.15 6.81
C LEU A 130 8.74 25.55 6.22
N ALA A 131 9.14 26.80 6.43
CA ALA A 131 10.49 27.23 6.08
C ALA A 131 11.51 26.44 6.92
N PRO A 132 12.55 25.83 6.31
CA PRO A 132 13.55 25.08 7.05
C PRO A 132 14.19 25.91 8.17
N ASN A 133 14.35 25.30 9.34
CA ASN A 133 15.03 25.90 10.48
C ASN A 133 15.97 24.89 11.15
N GLU A 134 16.63 25.34 12.22
CA GLU A 134 17.58 24.52 12.99
C GLU A 134 16.90 23.61 14.02
N LYS A 135 15.56 23.62 14.12
CA LYS A 135 14.81 22.77 15.04
C LYS A 135 14.72 21.36 14.47
N ILE A 136 15.31 20.42 15.19
CA ILE A 136 15.45 19.02 14.77
C ILE A 136 14.80 18.12 15.82
N ALA A 137 13.96 17.20 15.37
CA ALA A 137 13.54 16.05 16.16
C ALA A 137 14.23 14.78 15.67
N ALA A 138 14.54 13.88 16.60
CA ALA A 138 15.04 12.56 16.30
C ALA A 138 14.06 11.51 16.83
N ILE A 139 13.84 10.45 16.04
CA ILE A 139 13.01 9.31 16.44
C ILE A 139 13.80 8.02 16.35
N ASP A 140 13.62 7.17 17.35
CA ASP A 140 14.04 5.77 17.32
C ASP A 140 12.80 4.89 17.32
N LEU A 141 12.63 4.04 16.30
CA LEU A 141 11.48 3.15 16.20
C LEU A 141 11.74 1.84 16.93
N GLY A 142 10.76 1.36 17.67
CA GLY A 142 10.83 0.12 18.42
C GLY A 142 9.53 -0.68 18.38
N ILE A 143 9.47 -1.72 19.21
CA ILE A 143 8.30 -2.61 19.28
C ILE A 143 7.45 -2.32 20.52
N ASP A 144 8.07 -2.23 21.71
CA ASP A 144 7.34 -1.90 22.96
C ASP A 144 7.06 -0.41 23.08
N ASN A 145 8.06 0.41 22.78
CA ASN A 145 7.90 1.81 22.47
C ASN A 145 7.93 1.87 20.94
N LEU A 146 6.78 2.11 20.30
CA LEU A 146 6.67 2.20 18.84
C LEU A 146 7.65 3.24 18.31
N MET A 147 7.75 4.38 19.00
CA MET A 147 8.77 5.37 18.74
C MET A 147 9.12 6.13 20.02
N ALA A 148 10.41 6.33 20.23
CA ALA A 148 10.96 7.29 21.18
C ALA A 148 11.35 8.56 20.44
N VAL A 149 10.90 9.71 20.92
CA VAL A 149 11.05 11.00 20.24
C VAL A 149 11.76 11.96 21.17
N THR A 150 12.77 12.64 20.64
CA THR A 150 13.50 13.71 21.32
C THR A 150 13.77 14.86 20.35
N SER A 151 14.22 16.00 20.85
CA SER A 151 14.57 17.17 20.02
C SER A 151 15.77 17.90 20.60
N ASN A 152 16.41 18.73 19.78
CA ASN A 152 17.43 19.68 20.21
C ASN A 152 16.84 20.94 20.90
N GLN A 153 15.51 21.08 20.94
CA GLN A 153 14.87 22.22 21.60
C GLN A 153 14.81 22.04 23.12
N PRO A 154 15.24 23.03 23.93
CA PRO A 154 15.26 22.91 25.40
C PRO A 154 13.90 22.62 26.02
N ASP A 155 12.82 23.18 25.45
CA ASP A 155 11.45 23.05 25.97
C ASP A 155 10.74 21.79 25.46
N PHE A 156 11.40 20.98 24.63
CA PHE A 156 10.81 19.75 24.12
C PHE A 156 10.82 18.66 25.18
N ILE A 157 9.62 18.19 25.54
CA ILE A 157 9.46 17.07 26.45
C ILE A 157 9.59 15.76 25.65
N PRO A 158 10.58 14.88 25.95
CA PRO A 158 10.70 13.60 25.28
C PRO A 158 9.43 12.77 25.36
N LEU A 159 9.07 12.13 24.25
CA LEU A 159 7.82 11.42 24.08
C LEU A 159 8.08 9.95 23.76
N LEU A 160 7.36 9.07 24.43
CA LEU A 160 7.29 7.64 24.08
C LEU A 160 5.90 7.32 23.58
N ILE A 161 5.80 6.90 22.32
CA ILE A 161 4.56 6.36 21.78
C ILE A 161 4.56 4.86 22.02
N ASN A 162 3.53 4.38 22.71
CA ASN A 162 3.39 2.97 23.08
C ASN A 162 3.25 2.08 21.84
N GLY A 163 3.94 0.94 21.79
CA GLY A 163 3.81 -0.07 20.73
C GLY A 163 3.14 -1.37 21.19
N ARG A 164 2.94 -1.54 22.51
CA ARG A 164 2.27 -2.71 23.10
C ARG A 164 0.85 -2.97 22.54
N PRO A 165 0.04 -1.97 22.17
CA PRO A 165 -1.25 -2.22 21.52
C PRO A 165 -1.13 -3.06 20.24
N LEU A 166 -0.09 -2.81 19.41
CA LEU A 166 0.19 -3.60 18.22
C LEU A 166 0.58 -5.05 18.56
N LYS A 167 1.39 -5.24 19.63
CA LYS A 167 1.73 -6.60 20.12
C LYS A 167 0.48 -7.35 20.58
N SER A 168 -0.37 -6.73 21.39
CA SER A 168 -1.63 -7.33 21.86
C SER A 168 -2.55 -7.71 20.71
N LEU A 169 -2.70 -6.82 19.72
CA LEU A 169 -3.46 -7.10 18.50
C LEU A 169 -2.90 -8.31 17.74
N ASN A 170 -1.58 -8.37 17.58
CA ASN A 170 -0.91 -9.49 16.91
C ASN A 170 -1.08 -10.81 17.66
N GLN A 171 -0.98 -10.78 18.99
CA GLN A 171 -1.21 -11.95 19.84
C GLN A 171 -2.64 -12.47 19.69
N PHE A 172 -3.64 -11.58 19.80
CA PHE A 172 -5.05 -11.92 19.58
C PHE A 172 -5.27 -12.53 18.19
N TYR A 173 -4.71 -11.92 17.16
CA TYR A 173 -4.79 -12.42 15.78
C TYR A 173 -4.20 -13.82 15.66
N ASN A 174 -3.00 -14.04 16.18
CA ASN A 174 -2.31 -15.33 16.08
C ASN A 174 -3.09 -16.44 16.80
N GLN A 175 -3.58 -16.19 18.01
CA GLN A 175 -4.40 -17.14 18.77
C GLN A 175 -5.69 -17.50 18.01
N ARG A 176 -6.41 -16.49 17.51
CA ARG A 176 -7.66 -16.69 16.78
C ARG A 176 -7.43 -17.39 15.44
N ARG A 177 -6.36 -17.04 14.73
CA ARG A 177 -5.99 -17.67 13.47
C ARG A 177 -5.63 -19.14 13.68
N ALA A 178 -4.81 -19.48 14.68
CA ALA A 178 -4.44 -20.86 14.99
C ALA A 178 -5.67 -21.73 15.27
N LYS A 179 -6.60 -21.24 16.11
CA LYS A 179 -7.88 -21.91 16.39
C LYS A 179 -8.74 -22.10 15.14
N LEU A 180 -8.77 -21.11 14.24
CA LEU A 180 -9.54 -21.23 12.99
C LEU A 180 -8.88 -22.16 11.98
N GLN A 181 -7.54 -22.20 11.96
CA GLN A 181 -6.77 -23.09 11.09
C GLN A 181 -6.93 -24.55 11.49
N SER A 182 -6.97 -24.86 12.79
CA SER A 182 -7.20 -26.24 13.26
C SER A 182 -8.58 -26.80 12.90
N LEU A 183 -9.55 -25.93 12.63
CA LEU A 183 -10.90 -26.32 12.20
C LEU A 183 -11.02 -26.53 10.68
N LEU A 184 -9.95 -26.28 9.90
CA LEU A 184 -9.95 -26.52 8.46
C LEU A 184 -9.87 -28.02 8.19
N LYS A 185 -10.65 -28.48 7.20
CA LYS A 185 -10.65 -29.88 6.75
C LYS A 185 -9.92 -30.03 5.42
N GLY A 186 -9.23 -31.15 5.26
CA GLY A 186 -8.44 -31.47 4.05
C GLY A 186 -7.31 -30.47 3.81
N ASN A 187 -6.91 -30.31 2.56
CA ASN A 187 -5.76 -29.46 2.18
C ASN A 187 -6.11 -27.95 2.12
N ARG A 188 -7.17 -27.51 2.81
CA ARG A 188 -7.59 -26.10 2.80
C ARG A 188 -6.65 -25.26 3.66
N GLN A 189 -6.01 -24.27 3.05
CA GLN A 189 -5.08 -23.36 3.73
C GLN A 189 -5.77 -22.14 4.38
N SER A 190 -7.04 -21.88 4.04
CA SER A 190 -7.76 -20.70 4.52
C SER A 190 -9.29 -20.87 4.46
N SER A 191 -10.01 -19.99 5.14
CA SER A 191 -11.47 -19.86 5.11
C SER A 191 -11.88 -18.39 5.06
N GLN A 192 -13.15 -18.10 4.71
CA GLN A 192 -13.65 -16.71 4.68
C GLN A 192 -13.46 -16.01 6.03
N ARG A 193 -13.64 -16.74 7.14
CA ARG A 193 -13.43 -16.22 8.49
C ARG A 193 -11.96 -15.87 8.76
N ILE A 194 -11.01 -16.67 8.30
CA ILE A 194 -9.57 -16.38 8.41
C ILE A 194 -9.18 -15.17 7.55
N ARG A 195 -9.75 -15.05 6.35
CA ARG A 195 -9.48 -13.91 5.45
C ARG A 195 -9.99 -12.61 6.04
N CYS A 196 -11.23 -12.60 6.53
CA CYS A 196 -11.82 -11.47 7.24
C CYS A 196 -11.01 -11.10 8.50
N LEU A 197 -10.64 -12.07 9.33
CA LEU A 197 -9.77 -11.85 10.50
C LEU A 197 -8.45 -11.18 10.12
N THR A 198 -7.82 -11.64 9.02
CA THR A 198 -6.56 -11.06 8.52
C THR A 198 -6.74 -9.63 8.01
N ARG A 199 -7.82 -9.35 7.25
CA ARG A 199 -8.12 -7.97 6.83
C ARG A 199 -8.33 -7.05 8.01
N CYS A 200 -9.17 -7.45 8.97
CA CYS A 200 -9.47 -6.65 10.16
C CYS A 200 -8.20 -6.37 10.99
N ARG A 201 -7.31 -7.37 11.13
CA ARG A 201 -6.02 -7.16 11.79
C ARG A 201 -5.18 -6.12 11.04
N ASN A 202 -5.03 -6.26 9.73
CA ASN A 202 -4.22 -5.32 8.94
C ASN A 202 -4.77 -3.89 9.03
N GLN A 203 -6.09 -3.72 8.91
CA GLN A 203 -6.74 -2.41 9.05
C GLN A 203 -6.49 -1.78 10.43
N LYS A 204 -6.53 -2.58 11.52
CA LYS A 204 -6.23 -2.08 12.87
C LYS A 204 -4.76 -1.72 13.05
N VAL A 205 -3.83 -2.47 12.44
CA VAL A 205 -2.40 -2.11 12.44
C VAL A 205 -2.19 -0.80 11.69
N ASP A 206 -2.73 -0.69 10.48
CA ASP A 206 -2.58 0.50 9.64
C ASP A 206 -3.16 1.74 10.33
N ASP A 207 -4.37 1.64 10.89
CA ASP A 207 -5.02 2.72 11.65
C ASP A 207 -4.16 3.20 12.83
N TYR A 208 -3.64 2.27 13.63
CA TYR A 208 -2.79 2.62 14.77
C TYR A 208 -1.51 3.34 14.32
N LEU A 209 -0.83 2.84 13.29
CA LEU A 209 0.39 3.45 12.75
C LEU A 209 0.12 4.84 12.17
N HIS A 210 -1.02 5.03 11.48
CA HIS A 210 -1.41 6.32 10.95
C HIS A 210 -1.79 7.33 12.03
N GLN A 211 -2.46 6.90 13.10
CA GLN A 211 -2.77 7.76 14.23
C GLN A 211 -1.50 8.18 14.97
N ALA A 212 -0.58 7.24 15.20
CA ALA A 212 0.72 7.51 15.83
C ALA A 212 1.56 8.51 15.01
N SER A 213 1.70 8.28 13.70
CA SER A 213 2.47 9.19 12.84
C SER A 213 1.81 10.55 12.71
N ARG A 214 0.48 10.61 12.59
CA ARG A 214 -0.26 11.89 12.57
C ARG A 214 -0.10 12.67 13.86
N TYR A 215 -0.22 11.99 15.01
CA TYR A 215 -0.02 12.62 16.31
C TYR A 215 1.38 13.23 16.41
N LEU A 216 2.42 12.47 16.03
CA LEU A 216 3.79 12.97 16.02
C LEU A 216 3.94 14.16 15.06
N VAL A 217 3.52 14.05 13.80
CA VAL A 217 3.67 15.12 12.81
C VAL A 217 2.98 16.40 13.28
N ASN A 218 1.76 16.30 13.83
CA ASN A 218 1.06 17.46 14.37
C ASN A 218 1.86 18.11 15.52
N LEU A 219 2.35 17.31 16.47
CA LEU A 219 3.19 17.80 17.56
C LEU A 219 4.44 18.53 17.05
N LEU A 220 5.11 17.98 16.03
CA LEU A 220 6.31 18.60 15.46
C LEU A 220 5.97 19.92 14.73
N VAL A 221 4.86 19.96 14.00
CA VAL A 221 4.38 21.18 13.35
C VAL A 221 4.03 22.26 14.39
N ASP A 222 3.36 21.90 15.48
CA ASP A 222 3.00 22.83 16.56
C ASP A 222 4.24 23.41 17.27
N GLN A 223 5.35 22.68 17.27
CA GLN A 223 6.64 23.12 17.82
C GLN A 223 7.57 23.77 16.76
N GLU A 224 7.06 23.92 15.53
CA GLU A 224 7.79 24.42 14.36
C GLU A 224 9.06 23.62 14.03
N ILE A 225 9.09 22.33 14.36
CA ILE A 225 10.22 21.46 14.03
C ILE A 225 10.16 21.10 12.55
N THR A 226 11.17 21.49 11.76
CA THR A 226 11.16 21.30 10.30
C THR A 226 11.92 20.06 9.85
N THR A 227 12.80 19.52 10.71
CA THR A 227 13.66 18.40 10.36
C THR A 227 13.40 17.22 11.29
N LEU A 228 13.00 16.09 10.71
CA LEU A 228 12.80 14.83 11.43
C LEU A 228 13.87 13.82 11.01
N VAL A 229 14.73 13.44 11.94
CA VAL A 229 15.75 12.41 11.77
C VAL A 229 15.21 11.08 12.28
N ILE A 230 15.28 10.03 11.45
CA ILE A 230 14.82 8.68 11.81
C ILE A 230 16.03 7.79 12.00
N GLY A 231 16.09 7.09 13.14
CA GLY A 231 17.11 6.10 13.43
C GLY A 231 17.20 5.06 12.32
N LYS A 232 18.42 4.87 11.79
CA LYS A 232 18.68 3.88 10.74
C LYS A 232 19.09 2.56 11.38
N ASN A 233 18.24 1.54 11.23
CA ASN A 233 18.56 0.17 11.57
C ASN A 233 18.58 -0.69 10.31
N ASP A 234 19.76 -1.14 9.93
CA ASP A 234 19.99 -1.89 8.68
C ASP A 234 19.30 -3.28 8.67
N GLY A 235 18.71 -3.72 9.79
CA GLY A 235 18.03 -5.01 9.95
C GLY A 235 16.50 -4.98 10.14
N TRP A 236 15.82 -3.82 10.11
CA TRP A 236 14.38 -3.74 10.47
C TRP A 236 13.40 -4.54 9.57
N LYS A 237 13.83 -4.93 8.36
CA LYS A 237 13.02 -5.73 7.42
C LYS A 237 13.81 -6.95 6.91
N GLN A 238 14.51 -7.63 7.82
CA GLN A 238 15.00 -8.98 7.55
C GLN A 238 13.86 -10.01 7.67
#